data_AF-A0A8J6KU65-F1
#
_entry.id   AF-A0A8J6KU65-F1
#
_cell.length_a   1.000
_cell.length_b   1.000
_cell.length_c   1.000
_cell.angle_alpha   90.00
_cell.angle_beta   90.00
_cell.angle_gamma   90.00
#
_symmetry.space_group_name_H-M   'P 1'
#
loop_
_entity.id
_entity.type
_entity.pdbx_description
1 polymer ?
#
loop_
_entity_poly.entity_id
_entity_poly.type
_entity_poly.pdbx_seq_one_letter_code
_entity_poly.pdbx_strand_id
1 'polypeptide(L)'
;MMPSESGAESLERPAGQVGTDAASVEATAGAAGGGPDPETSSAPLGRHQSRLSWPQVKRLDALLREPIPIHGRGNFPTLSVQPRQIVQVVRSSLEEQGLHVHSVRLHGSAASHVLHPESGLGYKDLDLVFQMDLQSEASFQLTKTVVLACLLDFLPVGVSRAKITPLTLKEAYVQKLVKVFTELDRWSLISLSNKSGKNVELKFVDSVRRQFEFSIDSFQIILDSLLLFGQCSFTPMSEDFHPTVTGESLYGDFAEALEHLQHRVIATRSPEEIRGGGLLKYCHLLVRGFRPRPSTDVRALQRYMCSRFFIDFPDPVEQRRIL
;
A
#
# COMPACT_ATOMS: atom_id res chain seq x y z
N MET A 1 27.91 60.36 26.53
CA MET A 1 28.94 61.36 26.18
C MET A 1 30.24 60.87 26.80
N MET A 2 31.12 60.24 25.98
CA MET A 2 32.41 59.60 26.33
C MET A 2 32.39 58.43 27.35
N PRO A 3 33.43 57.56 27.41
CA PRO A 3 34.35 57.02 26.38
C PRO A 3 34.15 55.47 26.22
N SER A 4 34.82 54.63 25.41
CA SER A 4 36.24 54.43 25.01
C SER A 4 37.16 53.87 26.14
N GLU A 5 38.16 53.00 25.93
CA GLU A 5 38.75 52.41 24.68
C GLU A 5 39.60 51.12 24.99
N SER A 6 40.13 50.43 23.96
CA SER A 6 41.23 49.39 23.98
C SER A 6 40.95 47.96 24.50
N GLY A 7 41.63 46.86 24.05
CA GLY A 7 42.66 46.61 23.00
C GLY A 7 42.56 45.12 22.52
N ALA A 8 43.02 44.68 21.33
CA ALA A 8 44.42 44.38 20.93
C ALA A 8 45.15 43.45 21.96
N GLU A 9 45.75 42.30 21.66
CA GLU A 9 46.61 41.85 20.54
C GLU A 9 46.59 40.28 20.40
N SER A 10 46.64 39.70 19.19
CA SER A 10 47.82 39.10 18.48
C SER A 10 48.29 37.69 18.92
N LEU A 11 48.35 36.78 17.92
CA LEU A 11 49.44 35.84 17.54
C LEU A 11 50.04 34.89 18.62
N GLU A 12 50.25 33.59 18.39
CA GLU A 12 51.08 33.00 17.32
C GLU A 12 50.95 31.46 17.24
N ARG A 13 51.43 30.85 16.14
CA ARG A 13 51.76 29.40 16.05
C ARG A 13 53.24 29.20 16.38
N PRO A 14 53.68 27.95 16.63
CA PRO A 14 54.85 27.48 15.88
C PRO A 14 54.65 26.12 15.18
N ALA A 15 55.60 25.77 14.32
CA ALA A 15 55.61 24.58 13.47
C ALA A 15 56.96 23.82 13.56
N GLY A 16 56.98 22.58 13.07
CA GLY A 16 58.16 21.73 12.83
C GLY A 16 57.65 20.32 12.49
N GLN A 17 57.77 19.80 11.27
CA GLN A 17 58.98 19.31 10.56
C GLN A 17 59.73 18.19 11.31
N VAL A 18 60.26 17.13 10.68
CA VAL A 18 60.18 16.52 9.33
C VAL A 18 60.67 15.06 9.52
N GLY A 19 60.26 14.10 8.69
CA GLY A 19 60.84 12.75 8.72
C GLY A 19 60.34 11.87 7.57
N THR A 20 61.18 11.66 6.56
CA THR A 20 60.96 10.73 5.45
C THR A 20 61.64 9.40 5.73
N ASP A 21 61.01 8.28 5.36
CA ASP A 21 61.77 7.16 4.79
C ASP A 21 60.86 6.29 3.91
N ALA A 22 61.45 5.71 2.86
CA ALA A 22 60.77 4.88 1.89
C ALA A 22 61.38 3.47 1.88
N ALA A 23 60.53 2.44 1.87
CA ALA A 23 60.95 1.07 1.60
C ALA A 23 59.91 0.38 0.70
N SER A 24 60.33 0.07 -0.52
CA SER A 24 59.58 -0.66 -1.53
C SER A 24 59.73 -2.18 -1.36
N VAL A 25 58.66 -2.93 -1.57
CA VAL A 25 58.73 -4.38 -1.88
C VAL A 25 57.75 -4.69 -3.02
N GLU A 26 58.24 -5.40 -4.04
CA GLU A 26 57.50 -5.75 -5.25
C GLU A 26 56.57 -6.97 -5.07
N ALA A 27 55.79 -7.23 -6.12
CA ALA A 27 54.68 -8.18 -6.13
C ALA A 27 55.07 -9.66 -6.22
N THR A 28 54.15 -10.53 -5.80
CA THR A 28 53.96 -11.85 -6.40
C THR A 28 52.47 -12.07 -6.69
N ALA A 29 52.13 -12.22 -7.97
CA ALA A 29 50.78 -12.63 -8.38
C ALA A 29 50.60 -14.14 -8.14
N GLY A 30 49.52 -14.52 -7.45
CA GLY A 30 49.10 -15.91 -7.26
C GLY A 30 47.67 -16.08 -7.75
N ALA A 31 47.50 -16.65 -8.96
CA ALA A 31 46.19 -16.98 -9.51
C ALA A 31 45.88 -18.47 -9.27
N ALA A 32 44.76 -18.75 -8.59
CA ALA A 32 43.87 -19.91 -8.77
C ALA A 32 43.03 -20.16 -7.50
N GLY A 33 41.75 -20.51 -7.65
CA GLY A 33 40.96 -21.11 -6.56
C GLY A 33 39.57 -20.51 -6.33
N GLY A 34 38.65 -20.73 -7.27
CA GLY A 34 37.19 -20.58 -7.16
C GLY A 34 36.63 -19.75 -6.00
N GLY A 35 36.33 -18.48 -6.26
CA GLY A 35 35.30 -17.79 -5.47
C GLY A 35 33.94 -18.47 -5.70
N PRO A 36 33.07 -18.57 -4.68
CA PRO A 36 31.74 -19.13 -4.88
C PRO A 36 30.97 -18.24 -5.88
N ASP A 37 30.35 -18.89 -6.86
CA ASP A 37 29.44 -18.20 -7.78
C ASP A 37 28.37 -17.43 -6.98
N PRO A 38 27.89 -16.27 -7.46
CA PRO A 38 26.71 -15.63 -6.93
C PRO A 38 25.47 -16.40 -7.39
N GLU A 39 25.37 -17.68 -7.01
CA GLU A 39 24.11 -18.40 -7.02
C GLU A 39 23.14 -17.63 -6.13
N THR A 40 22.25 -16.90 -6.80
CA THR A 40 21.13 -16.23 -6.17
C THR A 40 20.37 -17.27 -5.35
N SER A 41 20.52 -17.20 -4.02
CA SER A 41 19.74 -17.97 -3.05
C SER A 41 18.28 -17.50 -3.05
N SER A 42 17.61 -17.69 -4.18
CA SER A 42 16.17 -17.59 -4.30
C SER A 42 15.60 -18.93 -3.89
N ALA A 43 15.34 -19.08 -2.59
CA ALA A 43 14.39 -20.08 -2.12
C ALA A 43 13.12 -20.00 -2.99
N PRO A 44 12.59 -21.13 -3.47
CA PRO A 44 11.41 -21.11 -4.33
C PRO A 44 10.24 -20.45 -3.58
N LEU A 45 9.65 -19.44 -4.21
CA LEU A 45 8.47 -18.77 -3.67
C LEU A 45 7.32 -19.78 -3.49
N GLY A 46 6.49 -19.57 -2.48
CA GLY A 46 5.29 -20.39 -2.30
C GLY A 46 4.34 -20.24 -3.49
N ARG A 47 3.48 -21.24 -3.76
CA ARG A 47 2.53 -21.19 -4.90
C ARG A 47 1.58 -19.98 -4.88
N HIS A 48 1.38 -19.35 -3.72
CA HIS A 48 0.59 -18.14 -3.55
C HIS A 48 1.35 -16.85 -3.91
N GLN A 49 2.65 -16.92 -4.21
CA GLN A 49 3.54 -15.79 -4.49
C GLN A 49 4.05 -15.83 -5.94
N SER A 50 4.37 -14.66 -6.49
CA SER A 50 5.11 -14.52 -7.75
C SER A 50 5.91 -13.22 -7.78
N ARG A 51 6.99 -13.19 -8.57
CA ARG A 51 7.73 -11.95 -8.86
C ARG A 51 7.01 -11.19 -9.97
N LEU A 52 6.82 -9.88 -9.78
CA LEU A 52 6.28 -9.03 -10.83
C LEU A 52 7.32 -8.86 -11.95
N SER A 53 6.85 -8.96 -13.19
CA SER A 53 7.62 -8.62 -14.39
C SER A 53 7.87 -7.11 -14.47
N TRP A 54 8.91 -6.68 -15.19
CA TRP A 54 9.23 -5.26 -15.37
C TRP A 54 8.02 -4.40 -15.83
N PRO A 55 7.19 -4.82 -16.82
CA PRO A 55 5.99 -4.07 -17.18
C PRO A 55 4.97 -3.90 -16.03
N GLN A 56 4.89 -4.86 -15.09
CA GLN A 56 4.06 -4.76 -13.90
C GLN A 56 4.68 -3.82 -12.86
N VAL A 57 5.99 -3.91 -12.60
CA VAL A 57 6.73 -3.00 -11.70
C VAL A 57 6.64 -1.55 -12.19
N LYS A 58 6.81 -1.32 -13.50
CA LYS A 58 6.67 0.01 -14.12
C LYS A 58 5.25 0.58 -13.98
N ARG A 59 4.21 -0.24 -14.14
CA ARG A 59 2.81 0.18 -13.90
C ARG A 59 2.54 0.48 -12.43
N LEU A 60 3.10 -0.30 -11.51
CA LEU A 60 2.98 -0.07 -10.07
C LEU A 60 3.59 1.27 -9.66
N ASP A 61 4.81 1.56 -10.11
CA ASP A 61 5.49 2.82 -9.81
C ASP A 61 4.75 4.03 -10.40
N ALA A 62 4.26 3.92 -11.64
CA ALA A 62 3.43 4.97 -12.24
C ALA A 62 2.16 5.25 -11.41
N LEU A 63 1.42 4.20 -11.04
CA LEU A 63 0.21 4.30 -10.20
C LEU A 63 0.49 4.88 -8.81
N LEU A 64 1.65 4.57 -8.22
CA LEU A 64 2.04 5.10 -6.90
C LEU A 64 2.59 6.53 -6.93
N ARG A 65 3.02 7.03 -8.11
CA ARG A 65 3.48 8.41 -8.34
C ARG A 65 2.41 9.34 -8.88
N GLU A 66 1.32 8.83 -9.44
CA GLU A 66 0.21 9.63 -9.96
C GLU A 66 -0.44 10.43 -8.82
N PRO A 67 -0.44 11.79 -8.84
CA PRO A 67 -1.07 12.58 -7.79
C PRO A 67 -2.59 12.46 -7.87
N ILE A 68 -3.22 12.07 -6.76
CA ILE A 68 -4.66 11.85 -6.68
C ILE A 68 -5.37 12.91 -5.82
N PRO A 69 -6.58 13.37 -6.21
CA PRO A 69 -7.27 14.45 -5.53
C PRO A 69 -8.12 13.95 -4.34
N ILE A 70 -7.73 14.32 -3.12
CA ILE A 70 -8.53 14.11 -1.91
C ILE A 70 -9.32 15.38 -1.63
N HIS A 71 -10.64 15.29 -1.77
CA HIS A 71 -11.51 16.46 -1.79
C HIS A 71 -11.96 16.85 -0.38
N GLY A 72 -11.60 18.06 0.05
CA GLY A 72 -12.17 18.67 1.25
C GLY A 72 -13.67 18.93 1.14
N ARG A 73 -14.37 18.83 2.27
CA ARG A 73 -15.74 19.33 2.46
C ARG A 73 -15.74 20.76 2.98
N GLY A 74 -16.79 21.50 2.67
CA GLY A 74 -16.89 22.93 3.01
C GLY A 74 -15.77 23.73 2.36
N ASN A 75 -15.07 24.53 3.15
CA ASN A 75 -14.00 25.42 2.70
C ASN A 75 -12.59 24.79 2.77
N PHE A 76 -12.48 23.50 3.07
CA PHE A 76 -11.18 22.81 3.05
C PHE A 76 -10.69 22.61 1.60
N PRO A 77 -9.40 22.83 1.31
CA PRO A 77 -8.85 22.68 -0.03
C PRO A 77 -8.93 21.22 -0.52
N THR A 78 -8.72 21.00 -1.82
CA THR A 78 -8.45 19.66 -2.33
C THR A 78 -6.95 19.38 -2.18
N LEU A 79 -6.61 18.26 -1.52
CA LEU A 79 -5.22 17.79 -1.44
C LEU A 79 -4.86 17.11 -2.76
N SER A 80 -3.66 17.36 -3.28
CA SER A 80 -3.11 16.60 -4.41
C SER A 80 -1.87 15.86 -3.89
N VAL A 81 -2.00 14.54 -3.75
CA VAL A 81 -1.03 13.70 -3.03
C VAL A 81 -0.74 12.44 -3.81
N GLN A 82 0.52 11.99 -3.80
CA GLN A 82 0.87 10.70 -4.41
C GLN A 82 0.61 9.57 -3.41
N PRO A 83 0.07 8.41 -3.83
CA PRO A 83 -0.07 7.23 -2.97
C PRO A 83 1.23 6.85 -2.25
N ARG A 84 2.36 6.95 -2.97
CA ARG A 84 3.69 6.73 -2.39
C ARG A 84 4.00 7.65 -1.22
N GLN A 85 3.67 8.94 -1.33
CA GLN A 85 3.86 9.91 -0.24
C GLN A 85 2.96 9.60 0.95
N ILE A 86 1.70 9.22 0.70
CA ILE A 86 0.77 8.81 1.76
C ILE A 86 1.34 7.60 2.53
N VAL A 87 1.79 6.56 1.82
CA VAL A 87 2.39 5.38 2.45
C VAL A 87 3.63 5.73 3.26
N GLN A 88 4.54 6.54 2.70
CA GLN A 88 5.79 6.90 3.37
C GLN A 88 5.53 7.70 4.66
N VAL A 89 4.72 8.76 4.60
CA VAL A 89 4.40 9.60 5.76
C VAL A 89 3.63 8.79 6.82
N VAL A 90 2.58 8.06 6.44
CA VAL A 90 1.78 7.28 7.39
C VAL A 90 2.60 6.18 8.05
N ARG A 91 3.47 5.46 7.30
CA ARG A 91 4.34 4.44 7.88
C ARG A 91 5.30 5.05 8.90
N SER A 92 6.06 6.08 8.52
CA SER A 92 7.03 6.72 9.40
C SER A 92 6.37 7.25 10.67
N SER A 93 5.25 7.96 10.56
CA SER A 93 4.54 8.49 11.74
C SER A 93 3.85 7.41 12.61
N LEU A 94 3.57 6.22 12.08
CA LEU A 94 3.13 5.08 12.91
C LEU A 94 4.31 4.49 13.69
N GLU A 95 5.43 4.24 13.00
CA GLU A 95 6.64 3.67 13.60
C GLU A 95 7.25 4.61 14.66
N GLU A 96 7.26 5.93 14.43
CA GLU A 96 7.63 6.96 15.42
C GLU A 96 6.77 6.96 16.70
N GLN A 97 5.51 6.51 16.61
CA GLN A 97 4.61 6.38 17.74
C GLN A 97 4.62 4.97 18.36
N GLY A 98 5.57 4.11 17.97
CA GLY A 98 5.72 2.75 18.48
C GLY A 98 4.72 1.74 17.91
N LEU A 99 4.00 2.08 16.83
CA LEU A 99 3.13 1.15 16.12
C LEU A 99 3.91 0.47 14.99
N HIS A 100 4.27 -0.79 15.19
CA HIS A 100 5.10 -1.53 14.24
C HIS A 100 4.33 -1.92 12.97
N VAL A 101 4.86 -1.55 11.80
CA VAL A 101 4.30 -1.87 10.48
C VAL A 101 5.16 -2.95 9.80
N HIS A 102 4.64 -4.18 9.78
CA HIS A 102 5.29 -5.36 9.21
C HIS A 102 5.52 -5.23 7.70
N SER A 103 4.50 -4.80 6.94
CA SER A 103 4.61 -4.52 5.51
C SER A 103 3.49 -3.58 5.03
N VAL A 104 3.71 -2.90 3.89
CA VAL A 104 2.66 -2.15 3.19
C VAL A 104 2.38 -2.77 1.82
N ARG A 105 1.09 -2.89 1.48
CA ARG A 105 0.60 -3.65 0.33
C ARG A 105 -0.46 -2.89 -0.46
N LEU A 106 -0.43 -3.00 -1.79
CA LEU A 106 -1.55 -2.59 -2.65
C LEU A 106 -2.50 -3.78 -2.80
N HIS A 107 -3.80 -3.58 -2.61
CA HIS A 107 -4.81 -4.65 -2.60
C HIS A 107 -5.82 -4.53 -3.76
N GLY A 108 -6.52 -5.64 -4.03
CA GLY A 108 -7.81 -5.65 -4.71
C GLY A 108 -7.74 -5.19 -6.17
N SER A 109 -8.76 -4.46 -6.62
CA SER A 109 -8.90 -4.11 -8.04
C SER A 109 -7.70 -3.31 -8.60
N ALA A 110 -7.03 -2.50 -7.77
CA ALA A 110 -5.83 -1.78 -8.15
C ALA A 110 -4.63 -2.73 -8.36
N ALA A 111 -4.45 -3.73 -7.48
CA ALA A 111 -3.44 -4.78 -7.67
C ALA A 111 -3.73 -5.60 -8.93
N SER A 112 -4.98 -6.01 -9.16
CA SER A 112 -5.40 -6.70 -10.39
C SER A 112 -5.09 -5.87 -11.65
N HIS A 113 -5.35 -4.55 -11.62
CA HIS A 113 -5.07 -3.66 -12.74
C HIS A 113 -3.56 -3.51 -13.03
N VAL A 114 -2.71 -3.48 -12.00
CA VAL A 114 -1.24 -3.50 -12.16
C VAL A 114 -0.81 -4.81 -12.83
N LEU A 115 -1.33 -5.95 -12.38
CA LEU A 115 -0.98 -7.27 -12.90
C LEU A 115 -1.45 -7.48 -14.34
N HIS A 116 -2.70 -7.15 -14.66
CA HIS A 116 -3.31 -7.29 -15.99
C HIS A 116 -4.35 -6.16 -16.26
N PRO A 117 -3.96 -5.07 -16.94
CA PRO A 117 -4.82 -3.90 -17.13
C PRO A 117 -5.98 -4.14 -18.12
N GLU A 118 -5.85 -5.11 -19.03
CA GLU A 118 -6.82 -5.44 -20.10
C GLU A 118 -8.03 -6.28 -19.63
N SER A 119 -8.08 -6.59 -18.34
CA SER A 119 -9.18 -7.30 -17.68
C SER A 119 -10.55 -6.62 -17.85
N GLY A 120 -10.60 -5.32 -18.19
CA GLY A 120 -11.84 -4.56 -18.38
C GLY A 120 -12.57 -4.20 -17.08
N LEU A 121 -12.02 -4.59 -15.92
CA LEU A 121 -12.51 -4.20 -14.61
C LEU A 121 -12.19 -2.72 -14.31
N GLY A 122 -11.02 -2.26 -14.74
CA GLY A 122 -10.38 -1.07 -14.19
C GLY A 122 -10.02 -1.29 -12.71
N TYR A 123 -9.93 -0.20 -11.96
CA TYR A 123 -9.94 -0.23 -10.51
C TYR A 123 -10.87 0.87 -9.99
N LYS A 124 -11.55 0.58 -8.88
CA LYS A 124 -12.46 1.55 -8.26
C LYS A 124 -11.69 2.37 -7.23
N ASP A 125 -11.49 1.81 -6.05
CA ASP A 125 -10.79 2.47 -4.95
C ASP A 125 -9.31 2.02 -4.93
N LEU A 126 -8.46 2.84 -4.31
CA LEU A 126 -7.04 2.56 -4.11
C LEU A 126 -6.82 2.02 -2.70
N ASP A 127 -6.75 0.70 -2.59
CA ASP A 127 -6.64 -0.02 -1.32
C ASP A 127 -5.17 -0.16 -0.88
N LEU A 128 -4.76 0.62 0.12
CA LEU A 128 -3.44 0.55 0.74
C LEU A 128 -3.55 -0.15 2.11
N VAL A 129 -2.99 -1.35 2.20
CA VAL A 129 -3.05 -2.21 3.39
C VAL A 129 -1.73 -2.17 4.13
N PHE A 130 -1.76 -1.69 5.37
CA PHE A 130 -0.67 -1.71 6.34
C PHE A 130 -0.88 -2.94 7.24
N GLN A 131 0.00 -3.93 7.13
CA GLN A 131 0.04 -5.04 8.08
C GLN A 131 0.75 -4.57 9.34
N MET A 132 0.08 -4.61 10.49
CA MET A 132 0.58 -4.03 11.75
C MET A 132 -0.13 -4.61 12.97
N ASP A 133 0.48 -4.49 14.14
CA ASP A 133 -0.11 -5.01 15.38
C ASP A 133 -1.23 -4.10 15.93
N LEU A 134 -2.43 -4.65 16.14
CA LEU A 134 -3.62 -3.92 16.63
C LEU A 134 -4.23 -4.64 17.85
N GLN A 135 -3.39 -4.94 18.82
CA GLN A 135 -3.73 -5.77 19.98
C GLN A 135 -4.62 -5.07 21.02
N SER A 136 -4.77 -3.73 20.96
CA SER A 136 -5.49 -2.94 21.97
C SER A 136 -6.31 -1.79 21.39
N GLU A 137 -7.37 -1.37 22.08
CA GLU A 137 -8.17 -0.18 21.74
C GLU A 137 -7.31 1.08 21.55
N ALA A 138 -6.28 1.25 22.40
CA ALA A 138 -5.34 2.36 22.32
C ALA A 138 -4.61 2.38 20.98
N SER A 139 -4.21 1.22 20.46
CA SER A 139 -3.55 1.08 19.14
C SER A 139 -4.46 1.58 18.00
N PHE A 140 -5.77 1.29 18.06
CA PHE A 140 -6.74 1.80 17.09
C PHE A 140 -6.92 3.33 17.16
N GLN A 141 -7.05 3.89 18.37
CA GLN A 141 -7.21 5.34 18.53
C GLN A 141 -5.92 6.09 18.15
N LEU A 142 -4.75 5.53 18.45
CA LEU A 142 -3.45 6.07 18.06
C LEU A 142 -3.29 6.03 16.53
N THR A 143 -3.54 4.88 15.88
CA THR A 143 -3.52 4.74 14.41
C THR A 143 -4.39 5.81 13.73
N LYS A 144 -5.64 5.96 14.19
CA LYS A 144 -6.56 7.00 13.70
C LYS A 144 -6.02 8.41 13.92
N THR A 145 -5.40 8.68 15.07
CA THR A 145 -4.86 10.00 15.42
C THR A 145 -3.65 10.35 14.54
N VAL A 146 -2.74 9.39 14.34
CA VAL A 146 -1.57 9.51 13.44
C VAL A 146 -2.01 9.81 12.02
N VAL A 147 -2.94 9.02 11.45
CA VAL A 147 -3.40 9.23 10.07
C VAL A 147 -4.08 10.58 9.90
N LEU A 148 -4.88 11.01 10.88
CA LEU A 148 -5.50 12.34 10.86
C LEU A 148 -4.46 13.47 10.98
N ALA A 149 -3.38 13.27 11.74
CA ALA A 149 -2.26 14.22 11.81
C ALA A 149 -1.52 14.32 10.47
N CYS A 150 -1.25 13.18 9.79
CA CYS A 150 -0.60 13.15 8.48
C CYS A 150 -1.34 13.98 7.41
N LEU A 151 -2.67 14.13 7.53
CA LEU A 151 -3.45 14.98 6.62
C LEU A 151 -3.08 16.48 6.72
N LEU A 152 -2.46 16.94 7.81
CA LEU A 152 -1.95 18.31 7.93
C LEU A 152 -0.74 18.56 7.01
N ASP A 153 0.10 17.55 6.81
CA ASP A 153 1.34 17.69 6.04
C ASP A 153 1.08 17.75 4.54
N PHE A 154 -0.05 17.20 4.11
CA PHE A 154 -0.55 17.29 2.74
C PHE A 154 -1.29 18.62 2.43
N LEU A 155 -1.51 19.50 3.41
CA LEU A 155 -2.17 20.78 3.17
C LEU A 155 -1.27 21.70 2.30
N PRO A 156 -1.85 22.39 1.29
CA PRO A 156 -1.12 23.35 0.47
C PRO A 156 -0.40 24.44 1.28
N VAL A 157 0.73 24.92 0.74
CA VAL A 157 1.48 26.05 1.31
C VAL A 157 0.55 27.27 1.41
N GLY A 158 0.58 27.96 2.55
CA GLY A 158 -0.27 29.12 2.85
C GLY A 158 -1.57 28.81 3.62
N VAL A 159 -1.94 27.53 3.79
CA VAL A 159 -3.08 27.17 4.66
C VAL A 159 -2.69 27.32 6.13
N SER A 160 -3.44 28.13 6.89
CA SER A 160 -3.21 28.31 8.33
C SER A 160 -3.54 27.03 9.10
N ARG A 161 -2.52 26.38 9.66
CA ARG A 161 -2.64 25.14 10.45
C ARG A 161 -3.14 25.41 11.88
N ALA A 162 -3.04 26.63 12.39
CA ALA A 162 -3.22 26.98 13.81
C ALA A 162 -4.61 26.72 14.41
N LYS A 163 -5.65 26.57 13.60
CA LYS A 163 -7.03 26.25 14.04
C LYS A 163 -7.51 24.87 13.58
N ILE A 164 -6.66 24.10 12.91
CA ILE A 164 -7.04 22.80 12.34
C ILE A 164 -6.84 21.73 13.41
N THR A 165 -7.92 21.04 13.75
CA THR A 165 -7.91 19.92 14.72
C THR A 165 -8.11 18.58 14.01
N PRO A 166 -7.70 17.45 14.60
CA PRO A 166 -7.99 16.11 14.06
C PRO A 166 -9.49 15.88 13.79
N LEU A 167 -10.37 16.49 14.60
CA LEU A 167 -11.82 16.42 14.40
C LEU A 167 -12.24 17.12 13.10
N THR A 168 -11.73 18.33 12.85
CA THR A 168 -12.04 19.06 11.61
C THR A 168 -11.48 18.37 10.36
N LEU A 169 -10.30 17.74 10.44
CA LEU A 169 -9.74 16.95 9.33
C LEU A 169 -10.56 15.70 9.04
N LYS A 170 -11.02 15.00 10.09
CA LYS A 170 -11.94 13.87 9.99
C LYS A 170 -13.23 14.28 9.26
N GLU A 171 -13.82 15.41 9.63
CA GLU A 171 -15.04 15.93 8.98
C GLU A 171 -14.81 16.46 7.57
N ALA A 172 -13.63 17.02 7.28
CA ALA A 172 -13.29 17.57 5.98
C ALA A 172 -12.97 16.50 4.93
N TYR A 173 -12.14 15.50 5.26
CA TYR A 173 -11.52 14.62 4.27
C TYR A 173 -11.93 13.15 4.39
N VAL A 174 -12.39 12.69 5.55
CA VAL A 174 -12.68 11.27 5.77
C VAL A 174 -14.14 10.97 5.40
N GLN A 175 -14.31 10.14 4.38
CA GLN A 175 -15.62 9.72 3.88
C GLN A 175 -16.21 8.56 4.69
N LYS A 176 -15.36 7.63 5.15
CA LYS A 176 -15.78 6.44 5.89
C LYS A 176 -14.70 6.06 6.90
N LEU A 177 -15.14 5.73 8.11
CA LEU A 177 -14.33 5.14 9.17
C LEU A 177 -14.96 3.80 9.55
N VAL A 178 -14.13 2.75 9.62
CA VAL A 178 -14.54 1.44 10.15
C VAL A 178 -13.48 0.98 11.16
N LYS A 179 -13.96 0.35 12.22
CA LYS A 179 -13.14 -0.36 13.20
C LYS A 179 -13.82 -1.68 13.51
N VAL A 180 -13.08 -2.76 13.31
CA VAL A 180 -13.47 -4.12 13.72
C VAL A 180 -12.44 -4.58 14.74
N PHE A 181 -12.91 -4.92 15.93
CA PHE A 181 -12.08 -5.43 17.01
C PHE A 181 -12.83 -6.58 17.68
N THR A 182 -12.48 -7.79 17.27
CA THR A 182 -13.06 -9.05 17.72
C THR A 182 -11.94 -10.07 17.97
N GLU A 183 -12.29 -11.30 18.34
CA GLU A 183 -11.32 -12.38 18.52
C GLU A 183 -10.66 -12.82 17.20
N LEU A 184 -11.37 -12.75 16.07
CA LEU A 184 -10.93 -13.27 14.76
C LEU A 184 -10.61 -12.19 13.72
N ASP A 185 -11.23 -11.01 13.85
CA ASP A 185 -11.05 -9.87 12.97
C ASP A 185 -10.63 -8.63 13.79
N ARG A 186 -9.42 -8.11 13.53
CA ARG A 186 -8.84 -6.89 14.10
C ARG A 186 -8.27 -6.02 12.98
N TRP A 187 -9.05 -5.03 12.55
CA TRP A 187 -8.65 -4.11 11.49
C TRP A 187 -9.40 -2.79 11.52
N SER A 188 -8.77 -1.74 10.99
CA SER A 188 -9.34 -0.40 10.83
C SER A 188 -9.27 0.04 9.38
N LEU A 189 -10.19 0.91 8.96
CA LEU A 189 -10.27 1.47 7.61
C LEU A 189 -10.58 2.96 7.69
N ILE A 190 -9.78 3.76 7.00
CA ILE A 190 -9.93 5.20 6.84
C ILE A 190 -10.02 5.49 5.33
N SER A 191 -11.22 5.78 4.84
CA SER A 191 -11.48 6.08 3.43
C SER A 191 -11.48 7.59 3.22
N LEU A 192 -10.57 8.08 2.38
CA LEU A 192 -10.39 9.50 2.07
C LEU A 192 -11.17 9.87 0.81
N SER A 193 -11.94 10.95 0.87
CA SER A 193 -12.97 11.25 -0.13
C SER A 193 -12.39 11.66 -1.48
N ASN A 194 -12.81 10.98 -2.55
CA ASN A 194 -12.55 11.43 -3.91
C ASN A 194 -13.87 11.51 -4.71
N LYS A 195 -14.25 12.73 -5.11
CA LYS A 195 -15.49 12.99 -5.86
C LYS A 195 -15.51 12.36 -7.26
N SER A 196 -14.36 11.92 -7.79
CA SER A 196 -14.29 11.13 -9.04
C SER A 196 -14.62 9.63 -8.85
N GLY A 197 -14.91 9.19 -7.61
CA GLY A 197 -15.25 7.80 -7.30
C GLY A 197 -14.06 6.86 -7.06
N LYS A 198 -12.82 7.35 -7.18
CA LYS A 198 -11.59 6.63 -6.85
C LYS A 198 -11.07 7.00 -5.45
N ASN A 199 -11.67 6.47 -4.39
CA ASN A 199 -11.28 6.84 -3.01
C ASN A 199 -9.93 6.22 -2.65
N VAL A 200 -9.25 6.79 -1.65
CA VAL A 200 -8.05 6.16 -1.05
C VAL A 200 -8.50 5.46 0.22
N GLU A 201 -8.38 4.14 0.28
CA GLU A 201 -8.70 3.38 1.49
C GLU A 201 -7.41 2.96 2.19
N LEU A 202 -7.13 3.59 3.33
CA LEU A 202 -6.04 3.19 4.22
C LEU A 202 -6.59 2.12 5.17
N LYS A 203 -6.12 0.89 5.02
CA LYS A 203 -6.55 -0.29 5.77
C LYS A 203 -5.41 -0.74 6.68
N PHE A 204 -5.68 -0.84 7.97
CA PHE A 204 -4.72 -1.22 9.00
C PHE A 204 -5.15 -2.58 9.55
N VAL A 205 -4.33 -3.61 9.36
CA VAL A 205 -4.73 -5.00 9.51
C VAL A 205 -3.75 -5.76 10.40
N ASP A 206 -4.25 -6.27 11.51
CA ASP A 206 -3.61 -7.27 12.38
C ASP A 206 -4.09 -8.65 11.93
N SER A 207 -5.41 -8.85 11.99
CA SER A 207 -6.07 -10.11 11.62
C SER A 207 -7.37 -9.83 10.87
N VAL A 208 -7.60 -10.59 9.81
CA VAL A 208 -8.87 -10.58 9.08
C VAL A 208 -9.12 -11.94 8.45
N ARG A 209 -10.29 -12.49 8.70
CA ARG A 209 -10.70 -13.80 8.21
C ARG A 209 -11.02 -13.76 6.72
N ARG A 210 -11.85 -12.81 6.30
CA ARG A 210 -12.36 -12.68 4.93
C ARG A 210 -11.50 -11.74 4.11
N GLN A 211 -10.61 -12.30 3.30
CA GLN A 211 -9.58 -11.53 2.60
C GLN A 211 -9.86 -11.28 1.10
N PHE A 212 -10.71 -12.09 0.48
CA PHE A 212 -11.11 -11.92 -0.92
C PHE A 212 -12.53 -12.47 -1.13
N GLU A 213 -13.18 -12.13 -2.25
CA GLU A 213 -14.48 -12.72 -2.63
C GLU A 213 -14.33 -13.64 -3.84
N PHE A 214 -13.56 -13.22 -4.84
CA PHE A 214 -13.17 -14.02 -6.00
C PHE A 214 -11.66 -13.95 -6.22
N SER A 215 -11.11 -14.94 -6.91
CA SER A 215 -9.68 -15.04 -7.26
C SER A 215 -9.13 -13.78 -7.93
N ILE A 216 -9.89 -13.18 -8.85
CA ILE A 216 -9.51 -11.99 -9.63
C ILE A 216 -9.35 -10.70 -8.81
N ASP A 217 -9.84 -10.67 -7.57
CA ASP A 217 -9.67 -9.57 -6.61
C ASP A 217 -8.83 -9.96 -5.38
N SER A 218 -8.29 -11.17 -5.37
CA SER A 218 -7.50 -11.72 -4.26
C SER A 218 -6.03 -11.27 -4.22
N PHE A 219 -5.64 -10.36 -5.11
CA PHE A 219 -4.24 -9.96 -5.26
C PHE A 219 -3.81 -8.92 -4.23
N GLN A 220 -2.60 -9.12 -3.71
CA GLN A 220 -1.84 -8.14 -2.95
C GLN A 220 -0.48 -7.96 -3.61
N ILE A 221 0.08 -6.75 -3.59
CA ILE A 221 1.45 -6.49 -4.06
C ILE A 221 2.21 -5.82 -2.93
N ILE A 222 3.31 -6.43 -2.49
CA ILE A 222 4.15 -5.93 -1.39
C ILE A 222 4.94 -4.73 -1.92
N LEU A 223 4.80 -3.58 -1.26
CA LEU A 223 5.36 -2.30 -1.74
C LEU A 223 6.75 -2.00 -1.17
N ASP A 224 7.14 -2.66 -0.08
CA ASP A 224 8.33 -2.30 0.71
C ASP A 224 9.61 -2.17 -0.13
N SER A 225 9.91 -3.14 -1.00
CA SER A 225 11.08 -3.12 -1.89
C SER A 225 11.09 -1.92 -2.85
N LEU A 226 9.91 -1.51 -3.34
CA LEU A 226 9.75 -0.37 -4.25
C LEU A 226 9.84 0.98 -3.50
N LEU A 227 9.29 1.03 -2.29
CA LEU A 227 9.36 2.20 -1.41
C LEU A 227 10.81 2.47 -0.96
N LEU A 228 11.51 1.42 -0.54
CA LEU A 228 12.93 1.47 -0.14
C LEU A 228 13.83 1.86 -1.32
N PHE A 229 13.67 1.22 -2.48
CA PHE A 229 14.43 1.59 -3.69
C PHE A 229 14.28 3.08 -3.98
N GLY A 230 13.07 3.61 -3.91
CA GLY A 230 12.81 5.02 -4.16
C GLY A 230 13.31 5.99 -3.08
N GLN A 231 13.72 5.51 -1.90
CA GLN A 231 14.39 6.31 -0.86
C GLN A 231 15.92 6.28 -1.00
N CYS A 232 16.48 5.17 -1.48
CA CYS A 232 17.93 4.96 -1.55
C CYS A 232 18.55 5.20 -2.95
N SER A 233 17.77 5.07 -4.02
CA SER A 233 18.26 5.24 -5.40
C SER A 233 17.97 6.63 -5.96
N PHE A 234 19.02 7.33 -6.39
CA PHE A 234 18.93 8.53 -7.21
C PHE A 234 18.77 8.23 -8.71
N THR A 235 19.06 6.99 -9.12
CA THR A 235 18.94 6.53 -10.51
C THR A 235 17.49 6.12 -10.81
N PRO A 236 16.87 6.62 -11.91
CA PRO A 236 15.57 6.16 -12.38
C PRO A 236 15.55 4.66 -12.67
N MET A 237 14.39 4.01 -12.51
CA MET A 237 14.28 2.58 -12.83
C MET A 237 14.32 2.31 -14.34
N SER A 238 14.97 1.22 -14.71
CA SER A 238 14.98 0.63 -16.04
C SER A 238 14.68 -0.87 -15.98
N GLU A 239 14.58 -1.51 -17.14
CA GLU A 239 14.40 -2.96 -17.24
C GLU A 239 15.55 -3.73 -16.58
N ASP A 240 16.78 -3.25 -16.73
CA ASP A 240 17.98 -3.84 -16.11
C ASP A 240 18.23 -3.37 -14.67
N PHE A 241 17.51 -2.32 -14.20
CA PHE A 241 17.70 -1.71 -12.89
C PHE A 241 16.37 -1.32 -12.23
N HIS A 242 15.74 -2.30 -11.58
CA HIS A 242 14.53 -2.11 -10.79
C HIS A 242 14.50 -3.07 -9.57
N PRO A 243 13.78 -2.75 -8.49
CA PRO A 243 13.67 -3.64 -7.34
C PRO A 243 12.83 -4.87 -7.69
N THR A 244 13.18 -6.03 -7.12
CA THR A 244 12.30 -7.20 -7.15
C THR A 244 11.06 -6.90 -6.30
N VAL A 245 9.89 -6.98 -6.92
CA VAL A 245 8.58 -6.78 -6.25
C VAL A 245 7.82 -8.10 -6.24
N THR A 246 7.28 -8.48 -5.09
CA THR A 246 6.51 -9.72 -4.91
C THR A 246 5.01 -9.43 -4.88
N GLY A 247 4.26 -10.18 -5.68
CA GLY A 247 2.80 -10.26 -5.62
C GLY A 247 2.36 -11.53 -4.90
N GLU A 248 1.24 -11.45 -4.21
CA GLU A 248 0.58 -12.53 -3.49
C GLU A 248 -0.88 -12.68 -3.95
N SER A 249 -1.39 -13.91 -3.89
CA SER A 249 -2.77 -14.26 -4.21
C SER A 249 -3.39 -14.96 -3.01
N LEU A 250 -4.34 -14.29 -2.36
CA LEU A 250 -5.06 -14.79 -1.19
C LEU A 250 -5.99 -15.96 -1.54
N TYR A 251 -6.28 -16.14 -2.83
CA TYR A 251 -6.94 -17.33 -3.36
C TYR A 251 -6.07 -18.60 -3.21
N GLY A 252 -4.74 -18.45 -3.09
CA GLY A 252 -3.79 -19.49 -2.67
C GLY A 252 -2.88 -20.05 -3.78
N ASP A 253 -3.25 -19.90 -5.05
CA ASP A 253 -2.33 -20.09 -6.17
C ASP A 253 -2.32 -18.83 -7.03
N PHE A 254 -1.13 -18.25 -7.24
CA PHE A 254 -0.97 -16.98 -7.93
C PHE A 254 -1.16 -17.13 -9.44
N ALA A 255 -0.62 -18.20 -10.02
CA ALA A 255 -0.72 -18.44 -11.46
C ALA A 255 -2.17 -18.75 -11.86
N GLU A 256 -2.87 -19.60 -11.09
CA GLU A 256 -4.29 -19.91 -11.31
C GLU A 256 -5.18 -18.66 -11.20
N ALA A 257 -4.94 -17.80 -10.20
CA ALA A 257 -5.68 -16.54 -10.05
C ALA A 257 -5.39 -15.55 -11.20
N LEU A 258 -4.15 -15.50 -11.69
CA LEU A 258 -3.77 -14.62 -12.81
C LEU A 258 -4.37 -15.11 -14.12
N GLU A 259 -4.40 -16.42 -14.35
CA GLU A 259 -5.09 -17.05 -15.48
C GLU A 259 -6.57 -16.68 -15.50
N HIS A 260 -7.25 -16.69 -14.34
CA HIS A 260 -8.64 -16.22 -14.26
C HIS A 260 -8.80 -14.75 -14.61
N LEU A 261 -7.87 -13.90 -14.20
CA LEU A 261 -7.93 -12.46 -14.49
C LEU A 261 -7.75 -12.19 -15.99
N GLN A 262 -6.88 -12.95 -16.65
CA GLN A 262 -6.65 -12.90 -18.09
C GLN A 262 -7.84 -13.44 -18.90
N HIS A 263 -8.35 -14.63 -18.55
CA HIS A 263 -9.43 -15.30 -19.26
C HIS A 263 -10.84 -14.93 -18.77
N ARG A 264 -10.94 -13.92 -17.90
CA ARG A 264 -12.19 -13.38 -17.32
C ARG A 264 -13.05 -14.46 -16.64
N VAL A 265 -12.43 -15.30 -15.81
CA VAL A 265 -13.10 -16.37 -15.06
C VAL A 265 -13.53 -15.88 -13.68
N ILE A 266 -14.77 -16.18 -13.30
CA ILE A 266 -15.28 -16.02 -11.93
C ILE A 266 -15.05 -17.34 -11.19
N ALA A 267 -14.12 -17.33 -10.24
CA ALA A 267 -13.83 -18.48 -9.37
C ALA A 267 -13.61 -18.02 -7.92
N THR A 268 -14.15 -18.77 -6.97
CA THR A 268 -13.95 -18.63 -5.53
C THR A 268 -13.70 -20.03 -4.93
N ARG A 269 -12.96 -20.10 -3.82
CA ARG A 269 -12.70 -21.33 -3.05
C ARG A 269 -13.50 -21.39 -1.74
N SER A 270 -14.02 -20.25 -1.30
CA SER A 270 -14.72 -20.07 -0.02
C SER A 270 -16.06 -19.35 -0.22
N PRO A 271 -17.00 -19.94 -0.97
CA PRO A 271 -18.31 -19.33 -1.22
C PRO A 271 -19.07 -19.01 0.07
N GLU A 272 -18.87 -19.80 1.14
CA GLU A 272 -19.43 -19.61 2.48
C GLU A 272 -18.94 -18.35 3.21
N GLU A 273 -17.87 -17.71 2.73
CA GLU A 273 -17.34 -16.47 3.29
C GLU A 273 -17.83 -15.21 2.55
N ILE A 274 -18.42 -15.36 1.37
CA ILE A 274 -18.99 -14.25 0.60
C ILE A 274 -20.12 -13.59 1.41
N ARG A 275 -20.11 -12.26 1.47
CA ARG A 275 -21.16 -11.44 2.11
C ARG A 275 -22.14 -10.90 1.06
N GLY A 276 -23.23 -10.26 1.48
CA GLY A 276 -24.28 -9.77 0.59
C GLY A 276 -23.77 -8.92 -0.59
N GLY A 277 -22.74 -8.08 -0.38
CA GLY A 277 -22.11 -7.30 -1.44
C GLY A 277 -21.50 -8.12 -2.58
N GLY A 278 -21.12 -9.37 -2.32
CA GLY A 278 -20.57 -10.29 -3.31
C GLY A 278 -21.56 -10.67 -4.42
N LEU A 279 -22.88 -10.61 -4.17
CA LEU A 279 -23.90 -10.75 -5.21
C LEU A 279 -23.78 -9.62 -6.25
N LEU A 280 -23.64 -8.38 -5.77
CA LEU A 280 -23.54 -7.19 -6.64
C LEU A 280 -22.24 -7.22 -7.44
N LYS A 281 -21.14 -7.65 -6.81
CA LYS A 281 -19.86 -7.88 -7.47
C LYS A 281 -19.96 -8.99 -8.52
N TYR A 282 -20.59 -10.12 -8.21
CA TYR A 282 -20.83 -11.19 -9.16
C TYR A 282 -21.60 -10.70 -10.41
N CYS A 283 -22.68 -9.94 -10.22
CA CYS A 283 -23.41 -9.29 -11.31
C CYS A 283 -22.52 -8.31 -12.11
N HIS A 284 -21.72 -7.49 -11.42
CA HIS A 284 -20.77 -6.55 -12.04
C HIS A 284 -19.71 -7.24 -12.92
N LEU A 285 -19.28 -8.45 -12.54
CA LEU A 285 -18.38 -9.29 -13.32
C LEU A 285 -19.08 -9.86 -14.57
N LEU A 286 -20.28 -10.41 -14.41
CA LEU A 286 -21.06 -10.97 -15.53
C LEU A 286 -21.29 -9.94 -16.66
N VAL A 287 -21.65 -8.69 -16.32
CA VAL A 287 -21.86 -7.62 -17.31
C VAL A 287 -20.57 -7.15 -17.98
N ARG A 288 -19.40 -7.39 -17.38
CA ARG A 288 -18.06 -7.16 -17.99
C ARG A 288 -17.57 -8.34 -18.82
N GLY A 289 -18.43 -9.33 -19.07
CA GLY A 289 -18.11 -10.50 -19.88
C GLY A 289 -17.41 -11.62 -19.12
N PHE A 290 -17.23 -11.52 -17.80
CA PHE A 290 -16.68 -12.61 -17.02
C PHE A 290 -17.66 -13.79 -16.95
N ARG A 291 -17.14 -15.01 -16.80
CA ARG A 291 -17.93 -16.25 -16.79
C ARG A 291 -17.52 -17.14 -15.60
N PRO A 292 -18.47 -17.77 -14.88
CA PRO A 292 -18.12 -18.78 -13.88
C PRO A 292 -17.22 -19.87 -14.45
N ARG A 293 -16.29 -20.38 -13.65
CA ARG A 293 -15.49 -21.57 -14.02
C ARG A 293 -16.44 -22.71 -14.41
N PRO A 294 -16.17 -23.48 -15.48
CA PRO A 294 -17.06 -24.56 -15.92
C PRO A 294 -17.41 -25.62 -14.85
N SER A 295 -16.54 -25.84 -13.86
CA SER A 295 -16.75 -26.79 -12.76
C SER A 295 -17.56 -26.22 -11.58
N THR A 296 -17.99 -24.96 -11.63
CA THR A 296 -18.77 -24.33 -10.55
C THR A 296 -20.25 -24.66 -10.67
N ASP A 297 -20.89 -25.14 -9.59
CA ASP A 297 -22.35 -25.14 -9.50
C ASP A 297 -22.85 -23.69 -9.35
N VAL A 298 -23.12 -23.08 -10.51
CA VAL A 298 -23.63 -21.71 -10.63
C VAL A 298 -24.96 -21.55 -9.89
N ARG A 299 -25.82 -22.57 -9.85
CA ARG A 299 -27.13 -22.50 -9.17
C ARG A 299 -26.97 -22.55 -7.66
N ALA A 300 -26.05 -23.34 -7.11
CA ALA A 300 -25.72 -23.29 -5.68
C ALA A 300 -25.09 -21.95 -5.31
N LEU A 301 -24.09 -21.48 -6.06
CA LEU A 301 -23.41 -20.22 -5.80
C LEU A 301 -24.36 -19.01 -5.84
N GLN A 302 -25.21 -18.91 -6.87
CA GLN A 302 -26.21 -17.84 -6.96
C GLN A 302 -27.23 -17.91 -5.83
N ARG A 303 -27.75 -19.09 -5.48
CA ARG A 303 -28.66 -19.25 -4.32
C ARG A 303 -28.00 -18.77 -3.03
N TYR A 304 -26.75 -19.17 -2.77
CA TYR A 304 -26.01 -18.72 -1.59
C TYR A 304 -25.88 -17.19 -1.56
N MET A 305 -25.41 -16.57 -2.65
CA MET A 305 -25.21 -15.12 -2.70
C MET A 305 -26.52 -14.34 -2.54
N CYS A 306 -27.63 -14.81 -3.15
CA CYS A 306 -28.96 -14.22 -2.96
C CYS A 306 -29.45 -14.35 -1.52
N SER A 307 -29.37 -15.54 -0.91
CA SER A 307 -29.73 -15.73 0.50
C SER A 307 -28.89 -14.86 1.42
N ARG A 308 -27.57 -14.76 1.19
CA ARG A 308 -26.68 -13.90 1.99
C ARG A 308 -27.00 -12.42 1.81
N PHE A 309 -27.35 -11.97 0.61
CA PHE A 309 -27.78 -10.58 0.35
C PHE A 309 -28.98 -10.20 1.21
N PHE A 310 -30.03 -11.02 1.26
CA PHE A 310 -31.21 -10.74 2.10
C PHE A 310 -30.95 -10.88 3.61
N ILE A 311 -29.98 -11.71 4.02
CA ILE A 311 -29.56 -11.81 5.42
C ILE A 311 -28.76 -10.58 5.86
N ASP A 312 -27.85 -10.09 5.02
CA ASP A 312 -27.00 -8.93 5.33
C ASP A 312 -27.75 -7.60 5.14
N PHE A 313 -28.77 -7.55 4.26
CA PHE A 313 -29.59 -6.36 3.98
C PHE A 313 -31.10 -6.69 3.99
N PRO A 314 -31.70 -6.91 5.18
CA PRO A 314 -33.11 -7.30 5.28
C PRO A 314 -34.10 -6.16 4.97
N ASP A 315 -33.69 -4.89 5.12
CA ASP A 315 -34.54 -3.70 4.89
C ASP A 315 -34.52 -3.27 3.40
N PRO A 316 -35.68 -3.20 2.71
CA PRO A 316 -35.79 -2.66 1.35
C PRO A 316 -35.26 -1.22 1.18
N VAL A 317 -35.29 -0.39 2.22
CA VAL A 317 -34.73 0.98 2.17
C VAL A 317 -33.21 0.93 2.10
N GLU A 318 -32.57 0.03 2.86
CA GLU A 318 -31.13 -0.20 2.76
C GLU A 318 -30.75 -0.86 1.44
N GLN A 319 -31.51 -1.84 0.94
CA GLN A 319 -31.28 -2.43 -0.38
C GLN A 319 -31.27 -1.35 -1.48
N ARG A 320 -32.23 -0.41 -1.46
CA ARG A 320 -32.29 0.73 -2.41
C ARG A 320 -31.10 1.70 -2.28
N ARG A 321 -30.44 1.77 -1.12
CA ARG A 321 -29.27 2.63 -0.88
C ARG A 321 -27.97 2.03 -1.41
N ILE A 322 -27.93 0.71 -1.59
CA ILE A 322 -26.72 -0.06 -1.95
C ILE A 322 -26.70 -0.42 -3.44
N LEU A 323 -27.87 -0.56 -4.06
CA LEU A 323 -28.06 -0.74 -5.51
C LEU A 323 -27.83 0.56 -6.31
#